data_AF-A0A9E2VVA4-F1
#
_entry.id   AF-A0A9E2VVA4-F1
#
_cell.length_a   1.000
_cell.length_b   1.000
_cell.length_c   1.000
_cell.angle_alpha   90.00
_cell.angle_beta   90.00
_cell.angle_gamma   90.00
#
_symmetry.space_group_name_H-M   'P 1'
#
loop_
_entity.id
_entity.type
_entity.pdbx_description
1 polymer ?
#
loop_
_entity_poly.entity_id
_entity_poly.type
_entity_poly.pdbx_seq_one_letter_code
_entity_poly.pdbx_strand_id
1 'polypeptide(L)'
;MMALVIGTSLLSATGLALAKNAHHNNGHNLLGEKIHKNGKHEIGKIGANAVVAEVSNNKVTGMSAGNLPVKRFKSAKKMAGLNGDKLQVAANGEIKLAQMDTSYYAYCFDTGIDLECYWYPATDIVVTDPWSPYPY
;
A
#
# COMPACT_ATOMS: atom_id res chain seq x y z
N MET A 1 -40.67 -31.28 37.91
CA MET A 1 -40.21 -30.67 36.65
C MET A 1 -38.75 -30.25 36.86
N MET A 2 -37.80 -30.91 36.18
CA MET A 2 -36.36 -30.60 36.27
C MET A 2 -36.02 -29.54 35.20
N ALA A 3 -35.46 -28.41 35.61
CA ALA A 3 -35.00 -27.37 34.69
C ALA A 3 -33.53 -27.64 34.31
N LEU A 4 -33.30 -27.92 33.03
CA LEU A 4 -31.98 -28.05 32.43
C LEU A 4 -31.49 -26.66 31.99
N VAL A 5 -30.50 -26.10 32.69
CA VAL A 5 -29.84 -24.85 32.30
C VAL A 5 -28.76 -25.19 31.27
N ILE A 6 -29.01 -24.86 30.00
CA ILE A 6 -28.05 -24.99 28.91
C ILE A 6 -27.20 -23.71 28.90
N GLY A 7 -26.03 -23.76 29.54
CA GLY A 7 -25.06 -22.67 29.49
C GLY A 7 -24.45 -22.58 28.09
N THR A 8 -24.78 -21.51 27.36
CA THR A 8 -24.14 -21.17 26.08
C THR A 8 -22.87 -20.37 26.38
N SER A 9 -21.72 -21.05 26.35
CA SER A 9 -20.42 -20.38 26.37
C SER A 9 -20.18 -19.69 25.03
N LEU A 10 -20.28 -18.36 25.03
CA LEU A 10 -19.81 -17.51 23.94
C LEU A 10 -18.27 -17.62 23.88
N LEU A 11 -17.76 -18.43 22.94
CA LEU A 11 -16.35 -18.39 22.55
C LEU A 11 -16.15 -17.13 21.70
N SER A 12 -15.79 -16.03 22.34
CA SER A 12 -15.26 -14.85 21.66
C SER A 12 -13.85 -15.18 21.15
N ALA A 13 -13.77 -15.68 19.92
CA ALA A 13 -12.50 -15.80 19.21
C ALA A 13 -11.95 -14.39 18.96
N THR A 14 -11.13 -13.89 19.88
CA THR A 14 -10.24 -12.76 19.63
C THR A 14 -9.22 -13.21 18.59
N GLY A 15 -9.56 -13.03 17.31
CA GLY A 15 -8.63 -13.29 16.22
C GLY A 15 -7.38 -12.45 16.40
N LEU A 16 -6.26 -13.10 16.67
CA LEU A 16 -4.94 -12.48 16.61
C LEU A 16 -4.72 -12.05 15.15
N ALA A 17 -4.88 -10.75 14.86
CA ALA A 17 -4.49 -10.22 13.57
C ALA A 17 -2.96 -10.33 13.46
N LEU A 18 -2.49 -11.36 12.76
CA LEU A 18 -1.08 -11.49 12.39
C LEU A 18 -0.67 -10.25 11.59
N ALA A 19 0.37 -9.57 12.04
CA ALA A 19 0.97 -8.47 11.30
C ALA A 19 1.51 -9.03 9.97
N LYS A 20 0.94 -8.58 8.86
CA LYS A 20 1.37 -8.96 7.52
C LYS A 20 2.70 -8.30 7.21
N ASN A 21 3.62 -9.00 6.54
CA ASN A 21 4.83 -8.34 6.05
C ASN A 21 4.45 -7.41 4.91
N ALA A 22 5.04 -6.22 4.89
CA ALA A 22 4.84 -5.26 3.82
C ALA A 22 6.05 -5.26 2.89
N HIS A 23 5.80 -5.50 1.61
CA HIS A 23 6.78 -5.38 0.55
C HIS A 23 6.59 -4.05 -0.15
N HIS A 24 7.68 -3.28 -0.27
CA HIS A 24 7.66 -1.92 -0.78
C HIS A 24 8.38 -1.83 -2.12
N ASN A 25 7.59 -1.70 -3.19
CA ASN A 25 8.04 -1.63 -4.56
C ASN A 25 8.05 -0.17 -5.06
N ASN A 26 9.08 0.20 -5.84
CA ASN A 26 9.16 1.53 -6.42
C ASN A 26 8.37 1.56 -7.74
N GLY A 27 7.09 1.95 -7.66
CA GLY A 27 6.18 1.95 -8.80
C GLY A 27 6.64 2.89 -9.92
N HIS A 28 7.19 4.07 -9.58
CA HIS A 28 7.76 4.99 -10.57
C HIS A 28 8.85 4.31 -11.39
N ASN A 29 9.84 3.70 -10.73
CA ASN A 29 10.94 3.03 -11.43
C ASN A 29 10.44 1.84 -12.28
N LEU A 30 9.44 1.11 -11.79
CA LEU A 30 8.87 -0.04 -12.51
C LEU A 30 8.06 0.38 -13.74
N LEU A 31 7.41 1.55 -13.71
CA LEU A 31 6.79 2.15 -14.90
C LEU A 31 7.85 2.69 -15.87
N GLY A 32 8.84 3.41 -15.35
CA GLY A 32 9.81 4.16 -16.16
C GLY A 32 9.10 5.04 -17.19
N GLU A 33 9.60 5.02 -18.42
CA GLU A 33 9.07 5.78 -19.56
C GLU A 33 7.60 5.47 -19.91
N LYS A 34 7.04 4.35 -19.42
CA LYS A 34 5.62 4.02 -19.66
C LYS A 34 4.68 5.02 -18.99
N ILE A 35 5.14 5.77 -17.99
CA ILE A 35 4.34 6.84 -17.39
C ILE A 35 3.95 7.92 -18.41
N HIS A 36 4.71 8.08 -19.50
CA HIS A 36 4.43 9.04 -20.56
C HIS A 36 3.51 8.50 -21.66
N LYS A 37 2.96 7.29 -21.49
CA LYS A 37 2.08 6.63 -22.46
C LYS A 37 0.76 6.31 -21.79
N ASN A 38 -0.33 6.90 -22.28
CA ASN A 38 -1.66 6.55 -21.79
C ASN A 38 -1.97 5.06 -22.04
N GLY A 39 -2.66 4.42 -21.10
CA GLY A 39 -3.07 3.03 -21.20
C GLY A 39 -2.73 2.19 -19.98
N LYS A 40 -2.88 0.87 -20.12
CA LYS A 40 -2.58 -0.11 -19.07
C LYS A 40 -1.21 -0.71 -19.29
N HIS A 41 -0.38 -0.73 -18.24
CA HIS A 41 1.00 -1.20 -18.31
C HIS A 41 1.25 -2.23 -17.23
N GLU A 42 1.74 -3.42 -17.60
CA GLU A 42 2.28 -4.36 -16.63
C GLU A 42 3.61 -3.84 -16.08
N ILE A 43 3.73 -3.85 -14.75
CA ILE A 43 4.89 -3.33 -14.01
C ILE A 43 5.48 -4.35 -13.03
N GLY A 44 4.91 -5.55 -12.95
CA GLY A 44 5.33 -6.59 -12.03
C GLY A 44 4.32 -7.72 -11.93
N LYS A 45 4.53 -8.64 -10.99
CA LYS A 45 3.65 -9.77 -10.72
C LYS A 45 3.55 -10.04 -9.21
N ILE A 46 2.37 -10.46 -8.77
CA ILE A 46 2.11 -10.99 -7.42
C ILE A 46 1.60 -12.42 -7.60
N GLY A 47 2.45 -13.40 -7.31
CA GLY A 47 2.19 -14.79 -7.70
C GLY A 47 1.94 -14.90 -9.20
N ALA A 48 0.78 -15.46 -9.60
CA ALA A 48 0.37 -15.57 -10.99
C ALA A 48 -0.31 -14.31 -11.55
N ASN A 49 -0.62 -13.30 -10.73
CA ASN A 49 -1.35 -12.11 -11.16
C ASN A 49 -0.38 -11.04 -11.68
N ALA A 50 -0.59 -10.58 -12.91
CA ALA A 50 0.09 -9.40 -13.43
C ALA A 50 -0.36 -8.14 -12.67
N VAL A 51 0.61 -7.33 -12.23
CA VAL A 51 0.35 -6.03 -11.63
C VAL A 51 0.34 -4.99 -12.72
N VAL A 52 -0.81 -4.34 -12.89
CA VAL A 52 -1.08 -3.40 -13.97
C VAL A 52 -1.33 -2.03 -13.40
N ALA A 53 -0.59 -1.03 -13.88
CA ALA A 53 -0.83 0.38 -13.64
C ALA A 53 -1.58 1.00 -14.82
N GLU A 54 -2.62 1.78 -14.50
CA GLU A 54 -3.37 2.57 -15.46
C GLU A 54 -2.81 3.98 -15.48
N VAL A 55 -2.39 4.43 -16.65
CA VAL A 55 -1.75 5.73 -16.85
C VAL A 55 -2.61 6.60 -17.75
N SER A 56 -2.83 7.84 -17.32
CA SER A 56 -3.48 8.89 -18.10
C SER A 56 -2.83 10.23 -17.79
N ASN A 57 -2.49 11.00 -18.83
CA ASN A 57 -1.92 12.34 -18.72
C ASN A 57 -0.68 12.39 -17.82
N ASN A 58 0.27 11.48 -18.05
CA ASN A 58 1.49 11.34 -17.27
C ASN A 58 1.29 10.97 -15.79
N LYS A 59 0.11 10.46 -15.42
CA LYS A 59 -0.21 10.09 -14.04
C LYS A 59 -0.81 8.70 -13.95
N VAL A 60 -0.48 7.99 -12.89
CA VAL A 60 -1.17 6.78 -12.47
C VAL A 60 -2.55 7.16 -11.92
N THR A 61 -3.59 6.59 -12.51
CA THR A 61 -4.99 6.79 -12.11
C THR A 61 -5.55 5.60 -11.34
N GLY A 62 -4.94 4.43 -11.50
CA GLY A 62 -5.38 3.20 -10.87
C GLY A 62 -4.35 2.09 -11.00
N MET A 63 -4.51 1.06 -10.18
CA MET A 63 -3.75 -0.18 -10.32
C MET A 63 -4.63 -1.39 -10.03
N SER A 64 -4.28 -2.52 -10.63
CA SER A 64 -4.94 -3.81 -10.42
C SER A 64 -3.92 -4.96 -10.40
N ALA A 65 -4.27 -6.06 -9.74
CA ALA A 65 -3.48 -7.28 -9.72
C ALA A 65 -4.43 -8.49 -9.69
N GLY A 66 -4.94 -8.89 -10.86
CA GLY A 66 -6.03 -9.88 -10.94
C GLY A 66 -7.24 -9.46 -10.11
N ASN A 67 -7.72 -10.36 -9.25
CA ASN A 67 -8.84 -10.12 -8.34
C ASN A 67 -8.41 -9.70 -6.92
N LEU A 68 -7.12 -9.37 -6.71
CA LEU A 68 -6.63 -9.00 -5.39
C LEU A 68 -7.24 -7.66 -4.93
N PRO A 69 -7.71 -7.56 -3.67
CA PRO A 69 -8.18 -6.30 -3.11
C PRO A 69 -7.07 -5.26 -3.07
N VAL A 70 -7.34 -4.06 -3.60
CA VAL A 70 -6.42 -2.93 -3.58
C VAL A 70 -6.80 -1.94 -2.48
N LYS A 71 -5.81 -1.53 -1.68
CA LYS A 71 -5.90 -0.46 -0.69
C LYS A 71 -4.99 0.68 -1.09
N ARG A 72 -5.37 1.90 -0.71
CA ARG A 72 -4.68 3.13 -1.06
C ARG A 72 -4.14 3.79 0.18
N PHE A 73 -2.82 4.00 0.22
CA PHE A 73 -2.16 4.59 1.37
C PHE A 73 -1.30 5.80 1.00
N LYS A 74 -1.13 6.71 1.96
CA LYS A 74 -0.17 7.81 1.89
C LYS A 74 0.82 7.77 3.05
N SER A 75 2.04 8.24 2.81
CA SER A 75 3.08 8.38 3.83
C SER A 75 3.92 9.62 3.55
N ALA A 76 4.42 10.27 4.61
CA ALA A 76 5.42 11.32 4.49
C ALA A 76 6.86 10.76 4.30
N LYS A 77 7.03 9.44 4.45
CA LYS A 77 8.31 8.74 4.28
C LYS A 77 8.39 8.12 2.89
N LYS A 78 9.59 8.11 2.31
CA LYS A 78 9.87 7.32 1.11
C LYS A 78 9.94 5.85 1.49
N MET A 79 8.96 5.06 1.05
CA MET A 79 8.83 3.67 1.47
C MET A 79 9.51 2.67 0.52
N ALA A 80 9.67 3.02 -0.75
CA ALA A 80 10.33 2.17 -1.75
C ALA A 80 11.70 2.71 -2.15
N GLY A 81 12.70 1.82 -2.25
CA GLY A 81 14.11 2.18 -2.43
C GLY A 81 14.94 2.19 -1.13
N LEU A 82 14.36 1.71 -0.02
CA LEU A 82 15.11 1.33 1.18
C LEU A 82 15.74 -0.05 0.95
N ASN A 83 16.73 -0.11 0.05
CA ASN A 83 17.61 -1.26 -0.01
C ASN A 83 18.44 -1.28 1.28
N GLY A 84 18.05 -2.09 2.27
CA GLY A 84 18.91 -2.74 3.27
C GLY A 84 19.83 -1.92 4.19
N ASP A 85 20.17 -0.68 3.91
CA ASP A 85 21.19 0.08 4.61
C ASP A 85 20.66 1.44 5.06
N LYS A 86 20.57 1.58 6.38
CA LYS A 86 20.40 2.84 7.13
C LYS A 86 19.03 3.49 7.04
N LEU A 87 18.05 2.82 7.65
CA LEU A 87 17.04 3.54 8.43
C LEU A 87 17.72 4.12 9.67
N GLN A 88 18.37 5.28 9.56
CA GLN A 88 18.57 6.14 10.74
C GLN A 88 17.27 6.90 10.97
N VAL A 89 16.39 6.29 11.76
CA VAL A 89 15.31 7.05 12.38
C VAL A 89 15.99 8.07 13.30
N ALA A 90 16.03 9.34 12.90
CA ALA A 90 16.41 10.42 13.80
C ALA A 90 15.34 10.53 14.89
N ALA A 91 15.57 9.85 16.00
CA ALA A 91 14.68 9.76 17.15
C ALA A 91 14.82 11.01 18.04
N ASN A 92 14.72 12.24 17.51
CA ASN A 92 14.92 13.48 18.30
C ASN A 92 14.83 14.83 17.54
N GLY A 93 14.00 14.99 16.52
CA GLY A 93 13.85 16.30 15.85
C GLY A 93 12.41 16.66 15.54
N GLU A 94 11.91 17.75 16.11
CA GLU A 94 10.66 18.38 15.69
C GLU A 94 10.76 18.76 14.21
N ILE A 95 9.98 18.07 13.37
CA ILE A 95 9.89 18.35 11.95
C ILE A 95 9.11 19.66 11.78
N LYS A 96 9.83 20.74 11.46
CA LYS A 96 9.20 21.98 11.01
C LYS A 96 8.51 21.70 9.67
N LEU A 97 7.18 21.62 9.72
CA LEU A 97 6.27 21.60 8.56
C LEU A 97 6.38 22.93 7.79
N ALA A 98 7.44 23.10 7.01
CA ALA A 98 7.38 23.94 5.82
C ALA A 98 6.81 23.05 4.71
N GLN A 99 5.64 23.43 4.20
CA GLN A 99 4.86 22.72 3.18
C GLN A 99 5.66 22.56 1.87
N MET A 100 6.45 21.49 1.79
CA MET A 100 6.81 20.87 0.52
C MET A 100 6.24 19.45 0.56
N ASP A 101 5.18 19.25 -0.22
CA ASP A 101 4.35 18.06 -0.39
C ASP A 101 5.15 16.82 -0.83
N THR A 102 6.08 16.35 -0.01
CA THR A 102 6.78 15.08 -0.22
C THR A 102 5.98 13.93 0.38
N SER A 103 4.68 13.90 0.08
CA SER A 103 3.84 12.73 0.33
C SER A 103 4.05 11.70 -0.76
N TYR A 104 4.25 10.45 -0.35
CA TYR A 104 4.27 9.28 -1.20
C TYR A 104 2.94 8.55 -1.10
N TYR A 105 2.51 7.97 -2.21
CA TYR A 105 1.22 7.31 -2.35
C TYR A 105 1.43 5.89 -2.85
N ALA A 106 0.64 4.94 -2.34
CA ALA A 106 0.75 3.56 -2.76
C ALA A 106 -0.58 2.86 -2.97
N TYR A 107 -0.62 2.07 -4.04
CA TYR A 107 -1.56 0.98 -4.18
C TYR A 107 -0.95 -0.26 -3.56
N CYS A 108 -1.63 -0.82 -2.55
CA CYS A 108 -1.20 -2.02 -1.85
C CYS A 108 -2.20 -3.15 -2.07
N PHE A 109 -1.72 -4.31 -2.46
CA PHE A 109 -2.51 -5.50 -2.70
C PHE A 109 -2.37 -6.47 -1.55
N ASP A 110 -3.50 -6.85 -0.96
CA ASP A 110 -3.53 -7.85 0.11
C ASP A 110 -3.56 -9.25 -0.52
N THR A 111 -2.51 -10.03 -0.30
CA THR A 111 -2.39 -11.40 -0.83
C THR A 111 -3.06 -12.45 0.07
N GLY A 112 -3.59 -12.03 1.22
CA GLY A 112 -4.02 -12.90 2.31
C GLY A 112 -2.94 -13.09 3.37
N ILE A 113 -1.66 -13.11 2.97
CA ILE A 113 -0.50 -13.36 3.84
C ILE A 113 0.34 -12.09 4.01
N ASP A 114 0.73 -11.50 2.89
CA ASP A 114 1.55 -10.28 2.84
C ASP A 114 0.81 -9.12 2.16
N LEU A 115 1.33 -7.90 2.34
CA LEU A 115 0.87 -6.68 1.71
C LEU A 115 1.90 -6.19 0.68
N GLU A 116 1.54 -6.20 -0.59
CA GLU A 116 2.41 -5.79 -1.70
C GLU A 116 2.11 -4.37 -2.14
N CYS A 117 2.98 -3.41 -1.82
CA CYS A 117 2.76 -1.98 -2.02
C CYS A 117 3.62 -1.40 -3.14
N TYR A 118 3.00 -0.63 -4.05
CA TYR A 118 3.67 0.05 -5.15
C TYR A 118 3.59 1.57 -4.93
N TRP A 119 4.73 2.17 -4.62
CA TRP A 119 4.82 3.57 -4.20
C TRP A 119 5.17 4.52 -5.35
N TYR A 120 4.54 5.69 -5.33
CA TYR A 120 4.71 6.79 -6.27
C TYR A 120 4.88 8.11 -5.53
N PRO A 121 5.67 9.06 -6.05
CA PRO A 121 5.60 10.44 -5.60
C PRO A 121 4.29 11.10 -6.04
N ALA A 122 3.89 12.19 -5.36
CA ALA A 122 2.68 12.96 -5.68
C ALA A 122 2.58 13.42 -7.15
N THR A 123 3.73 13.66 -7.79
CA THR A 123 3.83 14.11 -9.19
C THR A 123 3.30 13.09 -10.17
N ASP A 124 3.38 11.80 -9.83
CA ASP A 124 3.19 10.70 -10.76
C ASP A 124 1.83 10.03 -10.64
N ILE A 125 1.00 10.52 -9.72
CA ILE A 125 -0.27 9.92 -9.38
C ILE A 125 -1.35 10.98 -9.30
N VAL A 126 -2.59 10.55 -9.48
CA VAL A 126 -3.77 11.37 -9.21
C VAL A 126 -4.13 11.27 -7.72
N VAL A 127 -4.13 12.42 -7.03
CA VAL A 127 -4.42 12.53 -5.58
C VAL A 127 -5.84 13.06 -5.35
N THR A 128 -6.83 12.54 -6.07
CA THR A 128 -8.23 12.98 -5.94
C THR A 128 -9.04 12.13 -4.97
N ASP A 129 -8.64 10.87 -4.77
CA ASP A 129 -9.34 9.91 -3.94
C ASP A 129 -8.87 9.92 -2.47
N PRO A 130 -9.66 9.39 -1.53
CA PRO A 130 -9.21 9.27 -0.14
C PRO A 130 -8.04 8.29 -0.03
N TRP A 131 -6.91 8.78 0.51
CA TRP A 131 -5.72 8.00 0.83
C TRP A 131 -5.61 7.84 2.35
N SER A 132 -5.67 6.61 2.84
CA SER A 132 -5.51 6.32 4.26
C SER A 132 -4.05 6.54 4.67
N PRO A 133 -3.76 7.01 5.90
CA PRO A 133 -2.40 6.98 6.43
C PRO A 133 -1.86 5.54 6.40
N TYR A 134 -0.63 5.37 5.95
CA TYR A 134 0.04 4.08 6.03
C TYR A 134 0.24 3.71 7.52
N PRO A 135 -0.16 2.52 7.97
CA PRO A 135 -0.27 2.20 9.40
C PRO A 135 1.06 1.94 10.13
N TYR A 136 2.22 2.16 9.49
CA TYR A 136 3.55 1.86 10.04
C TYR A 136 4.60 2.95 9.73
#